data_AF-A0A238ZGW9-F1
#
_entry.id   AF-A0A238ZGW9-F1
#
_cell.length_a   1.000
_cell.length_b   1.000
_cell.length_c   1.000
_cell.angle_alpha   90.00
_cell.angle_beta   90.00
_cell.angle_gamma   90.00
#
_symmetry.space_group_name_H-M   'P 1'
#
loop_
_entity.id
_entity.type
_entity.pdbx_description
1 polymer ?
#
loop_
_entity_poly.entity_id
_entity_poly.type
_entity_poly.pdbx_seq_one_letter_code
_entity_poly.pdbx_strand_id
1 'polypeptide(L)'
;MRLVNEPVLLWPLVAILGFVAMAGVVVALGRASTARYEFERNRVRAPQPAPAPLPADGGGEVAAVLADVPVPVSGGPAGDGGEAALQSRTAVGLAPHPAPAPTAHPAGRRLADAGAPAAWWLVDNESDPAAPAALAGPFDDRVEAEWTAVSCGLEGDARAVHGTLRTDGTVARRPSVQDRAWLTELGEQLDRLADDWDELLTDEDALTTLVVEVTAALVEAGLPLHDCSGADRGEVPAGGVCLTPEPLYGGILVSWRQHDRMAVQQVRGAALDTSVQRTMNQTLTALLVQFGFVVEEFGEAGCPLVTAIRSSPSAV
;
A
#
# COMPACT_ATOMS: atom_id res chain seq x y z
N MET A 1 23.09 60.36 35.81
CA MET A 1 23.66 59.33 34.93
C MET A 1 22.76 58.11 35.00
N ARG A 2 21.85 57.95 34.02
CA ARG A 2 20.96 56.79 33.92
C ARG A 2 21.74 55.67 33.22
N LEU A 3 21.91 54.55 33.91
CA LEU A 3 22.28 53.26 33.33
C LEU A 3 21.14 52.84 32.39
N VAL A 4 21.34 53.03 31.10
CA VAL A 4 20.41 52.64 30.04
C VAL A 4 21.10 51.52 29.25
N ASN A 5 20.40 50.38 29.12
CA ASN A 5 20.63 49.28 28.17
C ASN A 5 21.62 48.14 28.50
N GLU A 6 21.40 47.36 29.56
CA GLU A 6 21.93 45.98 29.62
C GLU A 6 21.01 44.87 29.06
N PRO A 7 19.65 44.95 29.04
CA PRO A 7 18.85 43.82 28.53
C PRO A 7 18.76 43.74 27.00
N VAL A 8 19.10 44.81 26.26
CA VAL A 8 18.96 44.86 24.79
C VAL A 8 20.12 44.16 24.07
N LEU A 9 21.29 44.06 24.70
CA LEU A 9 22.47 43.38 24.14
C LEU A 9 22.58 41.90 24.54
N LEU A 10 21.82 41.47 25.56
CA LEU A 10 21.76 40.07 25.99
C LEU A 10 21.10 39.18 24.94
N TRP A 11 20.06 39.66 24.27
CA TRP A 11 19.31 38.86 23.30
C TRP A 11 20.09 38.52 22.02
N PRO A 12 20.79 39.47 21.38
CA PRO A 12 21.69 39.15 20.26
C PRO A 12 22.81 38.19 20.66
N LEU A 13 23.36 38.33 21.86
CA LEU A 13 24.44 37.47 22.36
C LEU A 13 23.95 36.03 22.56
N VAL A 14 22.77 35.84 23.14
CA VAL A 14 22.13 34.51 23.29
C VAL A 14 21.85 33.87 21.92
N ALA A 15 21.35 34.65 20.96
CA ALA A 15 21.08 34.15 19.61
C ALA A 15 22.37 33.69 18.88
N ILE A 16 23.45 34.48 18.98
CA ILE A 16 24.76 34.11 18.41
C ILE A 16 25.29 32.84 19.08
N LEU A 17 25.19 32.73 20.41
CA LEU A 17 25.68 31.57 21.15
C LEU A 17 24.89 30.30 20.79
N GLY A 18 23.56 30.41 20.65
CA GLY A 18 22.69 29.34 20.19
C GLY A 18 23.00 28.90 18.76
N PHE A 19 23.21 29.85 17.84
CA PHE A 19 23.58 29.56 16.46
C PHE A 19 24.93 28.84 16.37
N VAL A 20 25.94 29.29 17.12
CA VAL A 20 27.26 28.66 17.14
C VAL A 20 27.20 27.24 17.73
N ALA A 21 26.40 27.04 18.79
CA ALA A 21 26.18 25.71 19.36
C ALA A 21 25.53 24.77 18.36
N MET A 22 24.46 25.21 17.67
CA MET A 22 23.77 24.42 16.66
C MET A 22 24.68 24.10 15.46
N ALA A 23 25.43 25.09 14.95
CA ALA A 23 26.42 24.87 13.89
C ALA A 23 27.51 23.86 14.31
N GLY A 24 27.97 23.92 15.56
CA GLY A 24 28.90 22.95 16.12
C GLY A 24 28.34 21.53 16.13
N VAL A 25 27.08 21.36 16.52
CA VAL A 25 26.37 20.07 16.50
C VAL A 25 26.25 19.53 15.07
N VAL A 26 25.85 20.36 14.10
CA VAL A 26 25.73 19.96 12.69
C VAL A 26 27.09 19.49 12.13
N VAL A 27 28.17 20.22 12.44
CA VAL A 27 29.53 19.81 12.02
C VAL A 27 29.95 18.51 12.69
N ALA A 28 29.66 18.32 13.98
CA ALA A 28 29.96 17.09 14.70
C ALA A 28 29.19 15.88 14.13
N LEU A 29 27.90 16.03 13.86
CA LEU A 29 27.08 14.99 13.21
C LEU A 29 27.59 14.68 11.79
N GLY A 30 27.93 15.71 11.01
CA GLY A 30 28.50 15.54 9.67
C GLY A 30 29.79 14.72 9.70
N ARG A 31 30.69 15.00 10.66
CA ARG A 31 31.94 14.23 10.82
C ARG A 31 31.72 12.81 11.31
N ALA A 32 30.76 12.58 12.21
CA ALA A 32 30.41 11.24 12.67
C ALA A 32 29.80 10.38 11.54
N SER A 33 29.00 11.00 10.66
CA SER A 33 28.46 10.38 9.45
C SER A 33 29.57 9.93 8.50
N THR A 34 30.56 10.78 8.23
CA THR A 34 31.68 10.42 7.34
C THR A 34 32.57 9.32 7.95
N ALA A 35 32.78 9.31 9.27
CA ALA A 35 33.59 8.30 9.93
C ALA A 35 32.96 6.90 9.82
N ARG A 36 31.64 6.78 10.03
CA ARG A 36 30.92 5.50 9.88
C ARG A 36 30.99 4.98 8.45
N TYR A 37 30.92 5.87 7.47
CA TYR A 37 31.07 5.53 6.04
C TYR A 37 32.46 5.00 5.69
N GLU A 38 33.54 5.55 6.28
CA GLU A 38 34.90 5.04 6.04
C GLU A 38 35.17 3.69 6.73
N PHE A 39 34.59 3.44 7.92
CA PHE A 39 34.71 2.14 8.59
C PHE A 39 33.99 1.02 7.82
N GLU A 40 32.84 1.32 7.22
CA GLU A 40 32.07 0.37 6.42
C GLU A 40 32.76 0.07 5.08
N ARG A 41 33.38 1.08 4.45
CA ARG A 41 34.18 0.93 3.23
C ARG A 41 35.46 0.12 3.45
N ASN A 42 36.13 0.25 4.58
CA ASN A 42 37.34 -0.52 4.90
C ASN A 42 37.03 -1.98 5.30
N ARG A 43 35.83 -2.27 5.81
CA ARG A 43 35.38 -3.65 6.10
C ARG A 43 35.20 -4.49 4.84
N VAL A 44 34.73 -3.89 3.74
CA VAL A 44 34.53 -4.56 2.45
C VAL A 44 35.85 -4.82 1.71
N ARG A 45 36.94 -4.14 2.07
CA ARG A 45 38.27 -4.29 1.46
C ARG A 45 39.23 -5.18 2.25
N ALA A 46 38.79 -5.83 3.33
CA ALA A 46 39.61 -6.84 3.99
C ALA A 46 40.02 -7.94 2.97
N PRO A 47 41.30 -8.35 2.91
CA PRO A 47 41.79 -9.20 1.83
C PRO A 47 41.08 -10.56 1.80
N GLN A 48 40.37 -10.82 0.71
CA GLN A 48 39.85 -12.15 0.41
C GLN A 48 41.04 -13.13 0.27
N PRO A 49 41.05 -14.26 0.99
CA PRO A 49 42.13 -15.25 0.88
C PRO A 49 42.29 -15.70 -0.57
N ALA A 50 43.53 -15.70 -1.07
CA ALA A 50 43.86 -16.16 -2.40
C ALA A 50 43.38 -17.61 -2.62
N PRO A 51 42.86 -17.95 -3.81
CA PRO A 51 42.43 -19.31 -4.10
C PRO A 51 43.62 -20.27 -4.04
N ALA A 52 43.41 -21.42 -3.38
CA ALA A 52 44.42 -22.45 -3.21
C ALA A 52 44.88 -23.04 -4.57
N PRO A 53 46.16 -23.44 -4.71
CA PRO A 53 46.65 -24.04 -5.95
C PRO A 53 46.04 -25.44 -6.13
N LEU A 54 45.45 -25.70 -7.29
CA LEU A 54 45.05 -27.05 -7.71
C LEU A 54 46.31 -27.89 -7.99
N PRO A 55 46.36 -29.16 -7.55
CA PRO A 55 47.46 -30.05 -7.88
C PRO A 55 47.38 -30.48 -9.35
N ALA A 56 48.51 -30.35 -10.05
CA ALA A 56 48.74 -30.90 -11.37
C ALA A 56 49.21 -32.36 -11.26
N ASP A 57 48.45 -33.27 -11.85
CA ASP A 57 48.87 -34.59 -12.37
C ASP A 57 47.60 -35.23 -12.98
N GLY A 58 47.54 -35.79 -14.18
CA GLY A 58 48.51 -35.98 -15.26
C GLY A 58 47.78 -36.71 -16.41
N GLY A 59 48.13 -36.34 -17.65
CA GLY A 59 48.10 -37.17 -18.88
C GLY A 59 46.83 -37.93 -19.31
N GLY A 60 46.34 -37.65 -20.54
CA GLY A 60 45.63 -38.66 -21.33
C GLY A 60 44.57 -38.15 -22.31
N GLU A 61 45.01 -37.66 -23.46
CA GLU A 61 44.43 -37.80 -24.81
C GLU A 61 43.02 -38.45 -24.96
N VAL A 62 42.02 -37.76 -25.51
CA VAL A 62 41.44 -38.00 -26.86
C VAL A 62 40.13 -37.22 -27.12
N ALA A 63 40.07 -36.69 -28.36
CA ALA A 63 38.90 -36.59 -29.25
C ALA A 63 37.80 -35.53 -29.02
N ALA A 64 37.70 -34.68 -30.05
CA ALA A 64 36.59 -33.81 -30.39
C ALA A 64 35.30 -34.58 -30.70
N VAL A 65 34.15 -34.06 -30.26
CA VAL A 65 32.87 -34.17 -30.98
C VAL A 65 32.02 -32.92 -30.70
N LEU A 66 31.90 -32.09 -31.74
CA LEU A 66 30.77 -31.18 -31.98
C LEU A 66 29.56 -32.03 -32.39
N ALA A 67 28.40 -31.81 -31.76
CA ALA A 67 27.09 -32.22 -32.25
C ALA A 67 26.07 -31.25 -31.63
N ASP A 68 25.57 -30.23 -32.33
CA ASP A 68 24.73 -30.21 -33.53
C ASP A 68 23.24 -30.47 -33.22
N VAL A 69 22.43 -29.55 -33.73
CA VAL A 69 21.02 -29.29 -33.41
C VAL A 69 20.13 -30.04 -34.41
N PRO A 70 19.05 -30.71 -34.00
CA PRO A 70 18.01 -31.12 -34.93
C PRO A 70 16.71 -30.34 -34.76
N VAL A 71 16.37 -29.60 -35.82
CA VAL A 71 15.02 -29.14 -36.19
C VAL A 71 14.31 -30.30 -36.91
N PRO A 72 12.96 -30.40 -36.82
CA PRO A 72 12.22 -31.04 -37.91
C PRO A 72 11.10 -30.14 -38.47
N VAL A 73 11.11 -29.99 -39.80
CA VAL A 73 10.03 -29.44 -40.62
C VAL A 73 9.79 -30.36 -41.82
N SER A 74 8.53 -30.43 -42.25
CA SER A 74 7.96 -31.04 -43.47
C SER A 74 7.79 -32.57 -43.43
N GLY A 75 6.71 -33.17 -43.93
CA GLY A 75 5.60 -32.73 -44.77
C GLY A 75 4.80 -33.99 -45.18
N GLY A 76 3.52 -33.83 -45.57
CA GLY A 76 2.62 -34.93 -45.92
C GLY A 76 2.99 -35.74 -47.19
N PRO A 77 2.15 -36.71 -47.60
CA PRO A 77 0.97 -36.32 -48.38
C PRO A 77 -0.33 -37.12 -48.12
N ALA A 78 -1.36 -36.64 -48.83
CA ALA A 78 -2.79 -36.94 -48.90
C ALA A 78 -3.24 -38.41 -49.06
N GLY A 79 -4.50 -38.67 -48.66
CA GLY A 79 -5.27 -39.82 -49.10
C GLY A 79 -6.56 -40.07 -48.30
N ASP A 80 -7.60 -39.29 -48.59
CA ASP A 80 -9.05 -39.57 -48.57
C ASP A 80 -9.74 -40.41 -47.46
N GLY A 81 -10.83 -39.82 -46.95
CA GLY A 81 -12.09 -40.54 -46.67
C GLY A 81 -12.45 -40.77 -45.20
N GLY A 82 -13.56 -40.16 -44.75
CA GLY A 82 -14.38 -40.72 -43.68
C GLY A 82 -14.79 -39.74 -42.59
N GLU A 83 -16.05 -39.34 -42.64
CA GLU A 83 -16.79 -38.59 -41.62
C GLU A 83 -16.73 -39.23 -40.22
N ALA A 84 -16.61 -38.39 -39.18
CA ALA A 84 -17.45 -38.41 -37.98
C ALA A 84 -16.80 -37.54 -36.88
N ALA A 85 -17.20 -36.27 -36.86
CA ALA A 85 -17.14 -35.48 -35.65
C ALA A 85 -18.19 -36.03 -34.68
N LEU A 86 -17.79 -36.51 -33.50
CA LEU A 86 -18.55 -36.36 -32.26
C LEU A 86 -17.71 -36.81 -31.06
N GLN A 87 -17.66 -35.94 -30.05
CA GLN A 87 -17.75 -36.26 -28.62
C GLN A 87 -16.83 -37.36 -28.06
N SER A 88 -15.78 -36.95 -27.35
CA SER A 88 -15.36 -37.58 -26.08
C SER A 88 -14.29 -36.70 -25.41
N ARG A 89 -14.72 -35.77 -24.56
CA ARG A 89 -13.86 -35.23 -23.50
C ARG A 89 -14.36 -35.77 -22.16
N THR A 90 -13.44 -36.46 -21.54
CA THR A 90 -13.54 -37.31 -20.37
C THR A 90 -13.98 -36.52 -19.14
N ALA A 91 -15.06 -36.99 -18.50
CA ALA A 91 -15.52 -36.52 -17.21
C ALA A 91 -14.57 -37.00 -16.10
N VAL A 92 -14.10 -36.07 -15.27
CA VAL A 92 -13.42 -36.37 -14.00
C VAL A 92 -14.50 -36.63 -12.96
N GLY A 93 -14.48 -37.81 -12.34
CA GLY A 93 -15.42 -38.22 -11.31
C GLY A 93 -15.23 -37.42 -10.01
N LEU A 94 -16.29 -36.73 -9.59
CA LEU A 94 -16.44 -36.18 -8.25
C LEU A 94 -17.15 -37.21 -7.36
N ALA A 95 -16.54 -37.52 -6.22
CA ALA A 95 -17.14 -38.28 -5.13
C ALA A 95 -18.37 -37.55 -4.56
N PRO A 96 -19.34 -38.25 -3.94
CA PRO A 96 -20.60 -37.66 -3.52
C PRO A 96 -20.39 -36.78 -2.29
N HIS A 97 -20.63 -35.48 -2.46
CA HIS A 97 -20.84 -34.56 -1.34
C HIS A 97 -22.23 -34.80 -0.75
N PRO A 98 -22.42 -34.79 0.59
CA PRO A 98 -23.75 -34.86 1.18
C PRO A 98 -24.59 -33.67 0.70
N ALA A 99 -25.85 -33.96 0.39
CA ALA A 99 -26.78 -33.07 -0.30
C ALA A 99 -26.84 -31.65 0.28
N PRO A 100 -26.64 -30.59 -0.53
CA PRO A 100 -27.15 -29.28 -0.16
C PRO A 100 -28.68 -29.33 -0.20
N ALA A 101 -29.29 -28.89 0.90
CA ALA A 101 -30.71 -28.63 1.01
C ALA A 101 -31.14 -27.55 -0.02
N PRO A 102 -32.42 -27.50 -0.40
CA PRO A 102 -32.84 -27.18 -1.75
C PRO A 102 -32.60 -25.73 -2.16
N THR A 103 -31.99 -25.60 -3.34
CA THR A 103 -32.06 -24.42 -4.21
C THR A 103 -33.51 -24.17 -4.64
N ALA A 104 -34.04 -22.97 -4.35
CA ALA A 104 -35.24 -22.44 -4.98
C ALA A 104 -35.24 -20.90 -4.95
N HIS A 105 -34.69 -20.29 -6.01
CA HIS A 105 -35.05 -18.95 -6.48
C HIS A 105 -36.07 -19.16 -7.61
N PRO A 106 -37.26 -18.52 -7.61
CA PRO A 106 -37.36 -17.15 -8.14
C PRO A 106 -38.37 -16.26 -7.38
N ALA A 107 -37.98 -15.00 -7.13
CA ALA A 107 -38.88 -13.90 -6.72
C ALA A 107 -39.87 -14.24 -5.59
N GLY A 108 -39.35 -14.58 -4.42
CA GLY A 108 -40.10 -14.60 -3.17
C GLY A 108 -39.33 -13.84 -2.10
N ARG A 109 -39.86 -12.69 -1.68
CA ARG A 109 -39.39 -11.86 -0.56
C ARG A 109 -39.43 -12.68 0.74
N ARG A 110 -38.46 -13.57 0.95
CA ARG A 110 -38.29 -14.28 2.23
C ARG A 110 -36.99 -13.81 2.83
N LEU A 111 -37.10 -12.84 3.72
CA LEU A 111 -36.06 -12.55 4.70
C LEU A 111 -35.90 -13.81 5.56
N ALA A 112 -34.66 -14.28 5.74
CA ALA A 112 -34.41 -15.36 6.69
C ALA A 112 -34.77 -14.95 8.12
N ASP A 113 -34.86 -15.92 9.02
CA ASP A 113 -35.19 -15.67 10.42
C ASP A 113 -34.11 -14.80 11.10
N ALA A 114 -34.57 -13.85 11.91
CA ALA A 114 -33.70 -12.97 12.68
C ALA A 114 -32.77 -13.77 13.60
N GLY A 115 -31.48 -13.43 13.61
CA GLY A 115 -30.44 -14.15 14.36
C GLY A 115 -29.57 -15.10 13.55
N ALA A 116 -29.74 -15.16 12.23
CA ALA A 116 -28.80 -15.83 11.32
C ALA A 116 -27.37 -15.24 11.41
N PRO A 117 -26.31 -16.03 11.09
CA PRO A 117 -24.95 -15.51 11.00
C PRO A 117 -24.85 -14.35 9.99
N ALA A 118 -23.79 -13.55 10.10
CA ALA A 118 -23.57 -12.45 9.18
C ALA A 118 -23.45 -12.96 7.74
N ALA A 119 -24.16 -12.32 6.82
CA ALA A 119 -24.24 -12.67 5.40
C ALA A 119 -24.47 -11.42 4.55
N TRP A 120 -24.55 -11.58 3.23
CA TRP A 120 -24.88 -10.50 2.32
C TRP A 120 -26.40 -10.30 2.22
N TRP A 121 -26.84 -9.04 2.27
CA TRP A 121 -28.24 -8.65 2.18
C TRP A 121 -28.38 -7.53 1.15
N LEU A 122 -29.45 -7.55 0.37
CA LEU A 122 -29.87 -6.36 -0.36
C LEU A 122 -30.68 -5.50 0.58
N VAL A 123 -30.30 -4.23 0.70
CA VAL A 123 -31.00 -3.25 1.52
C VAL A 123 -31.44 -2.07 0.67
N ASP A 124 -32.47 -1.40 1.12
CA ASP A 124 -32.97 -0.15 0.52
C ASP A 124 -31.98 1.00 0.74
N ASN A 125 -31.73 1.79 -0.31
CA ASN A 125 -30.85 2.96 -0.27
C ASN A 125 -31.51 4.18 0.36
N GLU A 126 -32.84 4.31 0.29
CA GLU A 126 -33.57 5.45 0.88
C GLU A 126 -33.82 5.30 2.39
N SER A 127 -33.69 4.07 2.89
CA SER A 127 -33.80 3.74 4.30
C SER A 127 -32.65 4.33 5.14
N ASP A 128 -32.87 4.38 6.46
CA ASP A 128 -31.87 4.85 7.43
C ASP A 128 -30.51 4.16 7.20
N PRO A 129 -29.42 4.91 6.91
CA PRO A 129 -28.11 4.33 6.65
C PRO A 129 -27.53 3.55 7.84
N ALA A 130 -27.92 3.88 9.07
CA ALA A 130 -27.46 3.21 10.29
C ALA A 130 -28.18 1.87 10.53
N ALA A 131 -29.41 1.73 10.04
CA ALA A 131 -30.24 0.53 10.19
C ALA A 131 -31.08 0.29 8.93
N PRO A 132 -30.43 -0.02 7.79
CA PRO A 132 -31.14 -0.12 6.52
C PRO A 132 -32.03 -1.36 6.50
N ALA A 133 -33.24 -1.21 5.97
CA ALA A 133 -34.22 -2.29 5.88
C ALA A 133 -33.78 -3.31 4.82
N ALA A 134 -33.80 -4.59 5.17
CA ALA A 134 -33.47 -5.64 4.23
C ALA A 134 -34.62 -5.89 3.24
N LEU A 135 -34.27 -5.93 1.95
CA LEU A 135 -35.16 -6.21 0.83
C LEU A 135 -35.12 -7.69 0.44
N ALA A 136 -33.94 -8.31 0.48
CA ALA A 136 -33.70 -9.71 0.16
C ALA A 136 -32.39 -10.24 0.77
N GLY A 137 -32.27 -11.56 0.88
CA GLY A 137 -31.11 -12.28 1.42
C GLY A 137 -31.52 -13.39 2.39
N PRO A 138 -30.55 -14.10 3.00
CA PRO A 138 -29.11 -13.91 2.85
C PRO A 138 -28.60 -14.43 1.50
N PHE A 139 -27.55 -13.78 0.98
CA PHE A 139 -26.76 -14.22 -0.18
C PHE A 139 -25.38 -14.70 0.29
N ASP A 140 -24.78 -15.61 -0.46
CA ASP A 140 -23.48 -16.19 -0.12
C ASP A 140 -22.34 -15.19 -0.33
N ASP A 141 -22.45 -14.37 -1.39
CA ASP A 141 -21.47 -13.34 -1.71
C ASP A 141 -22.11 -12.04 -2.22
N ARG A 142 -21.28 -11.00 -2.30
CA ARG A 142 -21.68 -9.66 -2.77
C ARG A 142 -22.17 -9.69 -4.21
N VAL A 143 -21.52 -10.49 -5.05
CA VAL A 143 -21.77 -10.54 -6.49
C VAL A 143 -23.17 -11.12 -6.73
N GLU A 144 -23.55 -12.18 -6.03
CA GLU A 144 -24.90 -12.76 -6.07
C GLU A 144 -25.98 -11.75 -5.65
N ALA A 145 -25.74 -11.00 -4.56
CA ALA A 145 -26.64 -9.95 -4.11
C ALA A 145 -26.80 -8.86 -5.18
N GLU A 146 -25.69 -8.34 -5.73
CA GLU A 146 -25.70 -7.31 -6.78
C GLU A 146 -26.37 -7.79 -8.08
N TRP A 147 -26.09 -9.02 -8.53
CA TRP A 147 -26.77 -9.62 -9.67
C TRP A 147 -28.27 -9.73 -9.46
N THR A 148 -28.70 -10.03 -8.23
CA THR A 148 -30.12 -10.07 -7.87
C THR A 148 -30.76 -8.68 -7.96
N ALA A 149 -30.07 -7.64 -7.50
CA ALA A 149 -30.55 -6.25 -7.62
C ALA A 149 -30.76 -5.85 -9.08
N VAL A 150 -29.78 -6.13 -9.95
CA VAL A 150 -29.88 -5.88 -11.40
C VAL A 150 -31.03 -6.67 -12.02
N SER A 151 -31.12 -7.97 -11.73
CA SER A 151 -32.16 -8.85 -12.30
C SER A 151 -33.58 -8.46 -11.86
N CYS A 152 -33.71 -7.80 -10.71
CA CYS A 152 -35.00 -7.31 -10.19
C CYS A 152 -35.29 -5.85 -10.55
N GLY A 153 -34.40 -5.17 -11.29
CA GLY A 153 -34.54 -3.76 -11.63
C GLY A 153 -34.46 -2.82 -10.41
N LEU A 154 -33.69 -3.20 -9.39
CA LEU A 154 -33.43 -2.43 -8.17
C LEU A 154 -32.06 -1.73 -8.21
N GLU A 155 -31.44 -1.65 -9.38
CA GLU A 155 -30.18 -0.94 -9.59
C GLU A 155 -30.36 0.55 -9.29
N GLY A 156 -29.60 1.07 -8.32
CA GLY A 156 -29.71 2.45 -7.83
C GLY A 156 -30.59 2.62 -6.59
N ASP A 157 -31.60 1.76 -6.41
CA ASP A 157 -32.53 1.81 -5.27
C ASP A 157 -32.14 0.85 -4.13
N ALA A 158 -31.35 -0.19 -4.46
CA ALA A 158 -30.83 -1.14 -3.49
C ALA A 158 -29.31 -1.22 -3.54
N ARG A 159 -28.70 -1.64 -2.43
CA ARG A 159 -27.27 -1.96 -2.35
C ARG A 159 -27.03 -3.22 -1.53
N ALA A 160 -25.95 -3.93 -1.85
CA ALA A 160 -25.49 -5.06 -1.06
C ALA A 160 -24.79 -4.58 0.23
N VAL A 161 -25.16 -5.18 1.36
CA VAL A 161 -24.57 -4.90 2.69
C VAL A 161 -24.31 -6.22 3.40
N HIS A 162 -23.11 -6.35 3.95
CA HIS A 162 -22.77 -7.48 4.81
C HIS A 162 -23.18 -7.18 6.27
N GLY A 163 -23.88 -8.12 6.90
CA GLY A 163 -24.39 -7.90 8.25
C GLY A 163 -25.29 -9.00 8.79
N THR A 164 -25.80 -8.78 10.00
CA THR A 164 -26.76 -9.68 10.65
C THR A 164 -28.16 -9.07 10.60
N LEU A 165 -29.15 -9.84 10.15
CA LEU A 165 -30.55 -9.41 10.15
C LEU A 165 -31.09 -9.39 11.59
N ARG A 166 -31.62 -8.24 12.00
CA ARG A 166 -32.28 -8.03 13.29
C ARG A 166 -33.75 -8.46 13.23
N THR A 167 -34.37 -8.60 14.40
CA THR A 167 -35.79 -8.96 14.53
C THR A 167 -36.76 -7.92 13.99
N ASP A 168 -36.31 -6.67 13.85
CA ASP A 168 -37.07 -5.57 13.26
C ASP A 168 -36.98 -5.51 11.71
N GLY A 169 -36.27 -6.45 11.08
CA GLY A 169 -36.07 -6.50 9.63
C GLY A 169 -34.95 -5.59 9.12
N THR A 170 -34.22 -4.89 10.02
CA THR A 170 -33.05 -4.08 9.65
C THR A 170 -31.77 -4.92 9.66
N VAL A 171 -30.79 -4.50 8.87
CA VAL A 171 -29.46 -5.13 8.86
C VAL A 171 -28.53 -4.38 9.80
N ALA A 172 -27.99 -5.09 10.80
CA ALA A 172 -26.85 -4.59 11.56
C ALA A 172 -25.58 -4.83 10.74
N ARG A 173 -24.96 -3.76 10.22
CA ARG A 173 -23.72 -3.85 9.43
C ARG A 173 -22.63 -4.55 10.22
N ARG A 174 -21.90 -5.45 9.53
CA ARG A 174 -20.69 -6.10 10.04
C ARG A 174 -19.64 -6.09 8.94
N PRO A 175 -18.35 -5.85 9.24
CA PRO A 175 -17.29 -6.00 8.27
C PRO A 175 -17.33 -7.38 7.61
N SER A 176 -17.21 -7.43 6.29
CA SER A 176 -17.06 -8.67 5.54
C SER A 176 -15.67 -9.30 5.77
N VAL A 177 -15.41 -10.48 5.19
CA VAL A 177 -14.06 -11.05 5.17
C VAL A 177 -13.10 -10.14 4.40
N GLN A 178 -13.55 -9.59 3.27
CA GLN A 178 -12.76 -8.67 2.46
C GLN A 178 -12.48 -7.37 3.20
N ASP A 179 -13.48 -6.77 3.87
CA ASP A 179 -13.27 -5.55 4.65
C ASP A 179 -12.30 -5.78 5.80
N ARG A 180 -12.36 -6.95 6.45
CA ARG A 180 -11.39 -7.29 7.51
C ARG A 180 -9.98 -7.46 6.96
N ALA A 181 -9.82 -8.13 5.83
CA ALA A 181 -8.52 -8.26 5.18
C ALA A 181 -7.94 -6.89 4.79
N TRP A 182 -8.79 -6.00 4.25
CA TRP A 182 -8.43 -4.61 3.95
C TRP A 182 -7.99 -3.84 5.20
N LEU A 183 -8.75 -3.93 6.30
CA LEU A 183 -8.39 -3.27 7.56
C LEU A 183 -7.09 -3.81 8.16
N THR A 184 -6.81 -5.11 8.00
CA THR A 184 -5.53 -5.70 8.40
C THR A 184 -4.38 -5.12 7.57
N GLU A 185 -4.50 -5.10 6.24
CA GLU A 185 -3.49 -4.49 5.36
C GLU A 185 -3.27 -3.01 5.70
N LEU A 186 -4.35 -2.24 5.89
CA LEU A 186 -4.25 -0.83 6.25
C LEU A 186 -3.53 -0.63 7.59
N GLY A 187 -3.82 -1.47 8.59
CA GLY A 187 -3.11 -1.47 9.87
C GLY A 187 -1.63 -1.77 9.70
N GLU A 188 -1.29 -2.82 8.93
CA GLU A 188 0.09 -3.16 8.61
C GLU A 188 0.84 -2.02 7.90
N GLN A 189 0.17 -1.23 7.06
CA GLN A 189 0.78 -0.05 6.44
C GLN A 189 0.96 1.10 7.42
N LEU A 190 0.00 1.34 8.32
CA LEU A 190 0.12 2.38 9.35
C LEU A 190 1.23 2.06 10.38
N ASP A 191 1.45 0.78 10.68
CA ASP A 191 2.55 0.34 11.55
C ASP A 191 3.95 0.66 10.98
N ARG A 192 4.04 1.04 9.70
CA ARG A 192 5.29 1.40 9.00
C ARG A 192 5.64 2.88 9.11
N LEU A 193 4.73 3.69 9.66
CA LEU A 193 4.98 5.10 9.92
C LEU A 193 6.21 5.29 10.82
N ALA A 194 6.86 6.45 10.69
CA ALA A 194 8.01 6.78 11.53
C ALA A 194 7.59 7.07 12.98
N ASP A 195 8.49 6.83 13.94
CA ASP A 195 8.27 7.08 15.37
C ASP A 195 7.76 8.50 15.70
N ASP A 196 8.06 9.50 14.85
CA ASP A 196 7.58 10.89 14.98
C ASP A 196 6.04 11.00 14.99
N TRP A 197 5.33 9.97 14.52
CA TRP A 197 3.86 9.90 14.55
C TRP A 197 3.31 9.50 15.92
N ASP A 198 4.01 8.69 16.71
CA ASP A 198 3.49 8.12 17.96
C ASP A 198 3.10 9.20 18.98
N GLU A 199 3.84 10.32 19.01
CA GLU A 199 3.57 11.44 19.91
C GLU A 199 2.41 12.35 19.42
N LEU A 200 2.07 12.27 18.14
CA LEU A 200 1.10 13.14 17.48
C LEU A 200 -0.27 12.48 17.28
N LEU A 201 -0.31 11.15 17.20
CA LEU A 201 -1.55 10.41 17.01
C LEU A 201 -2.35 10.37 18.31
N THR A 202 -3.49 11.06 18.30
CA THR A 202 -4.53 10.92 19.34
C THR A 202 -5.86 10.55 18.71
N ASP A 203 -6.70 9.82 19.45
CA ASP A 203 -7.95 9.22 18.93
C ASP A 203 -8.96 10.23 18.37
N GLU A 204 -8.83 11.52 18.72
CA GLU A 204 -9.75 12.60 18.32
C GLU A 204 -9.08 13.67 17.44
N ASP A 205 -7.86 13.43 16.94
CA ASP A 205 -7.16 14.42 16.10
C ASP A 205 -7.57 14.34 14.62
N ALA A 206 -7.78 15.50 14.01
CA ALA A 206 -7.93 15.65 12.59
C ALA A 206 -6.69 15.13 11.83
N LEU A 207 -5.49 15.25 12.42
CA LEU A 207 -4.27 14.71 11.82
C LEU A 207 -4.25 13.17 11.81
N THR A 208 -4.74 12.52 12.87
CA THR A 208 -4.93 11.05 12.92
C THR A 208 -5.89 10.59 11.83
N THR A 209 -7.02 11.29 11.68
CA THR A 209 -7.98 10.98 10.61
C THR A 209 -7.34 11.15 9.24
N LEU A 210 -6.62 12.25 9.02
CA LEU A 210 -5.97 12.56 7.75
C LEU A 210 -4.92 11.52 7.36
N VAL A 211 -4.09 11.05 8.29
CA VAL A 211 -3.06 10.06 7.97
C VAL A 211 -3.66 8.71 7.60
N VAL A 212 -4.76 8.31 8.25
CA VAL A 212 -5.50 7.09 7.91
C VAL A 212 -6.11 7.21 6.51
N GLU A 213 -6.75 8.34 6.19
CA GLU A 213 -7.36 8.58 4.88
C GLU A 213 -6.31 8.62 3.75
N VAL A 214 -5.20 9.34 3.95
CA VAL A 214 -4.11 9.41 2.98
C VAL A 214 -3.48 8.03 2.78
N THR A 215 -3.24 7.28 3.86
CA THR A 215 -2.68 5.93 3.77
C THR A 215 -3.63 5.00 3.02
N ALA A 216 -4.92 5.01 3.35
CA ALA A 216 -5.93 4.22 2.65
C ALA A 216 -5.94 4.52 1.13
N ALA A 217 -5.98 5.80 0.74
CA ALA A 217 -5.98 6.18 -0.67
C ALA A 217 -4.71 5.73 -1.42
N LEU A 218 -3.53 5.83 -0.79
CA LEU A 218 -2.28 5.36 -1.37
C LEU A 218 -2.26 3.84 -1.55
N VAL A 219 -2.70 3.09 -0.55
CA VAL A 219 -2.76 1.62 -0.60
C VAL A 219 -3.80 1.16 -1.62
N GLU A 220 -4.96 1.82 -1.71
CA GLU A 220 -5.97 1.58 -2.75
C GLU A 220 -5.40 1.84 -4.16
N ALA A 221 -4.52 2.83 -4.31
CA ALA A 221 -3.80 3.10 -5.56
C ALA A 221 -2.64 2.12 -5.82
N GLY A 222 -2.37 1.17 -4.92
CA GLY A 222 -1.28 0.21 -5.02
C GLY A 222 0.09 0.77 -4.67
N LEU A 223 0.15 1.86 -3.90
CA LEU A 223 1.37 2.50 -3.43
C LEU A 223 1.59 2.24 -1.93
N PRO A 224 2.40 1.23 -1.56
CA PRO A 224 2.65 0.93 -0.15
C PRO A 224 3.51 2.02 0.50
N LEU A 225 3.40 2.14 1.82
CA LEU A 225 4.28 3.02 2.58
C LEU A 225 5.70 2.44 2.61
N HIS A 226 6.69 3.31 2.71
CA HIS A 226 8.05 2.92 3.03
C HIS A 226 8.11 2.53 4.52
N ASP A 227 8.82 1.44 4.83
CA ASP A 227 9.04 1.03 6.21
C ASP A 227 10.06 1.95 6.90
N CYS A 228 9.55 2.95 7.62
CA CYS A 228 10.36 3.85 8.43
C CYS A 228 10.66 3.27 9.82
N SER A 229 9.86 2.29 10.29
CA SER A 229 10.00 1.66 11.61
C SER A 229 11.31 0.88 11.74
N GLY A 230 11.84 0.39 10.61
CA GLY A 230 13.04 -0.46 10.57
C GLY A 230 12.88 -1.76 11.37
N ALA A 231 11.63 -2.21 11.57
CA ALA A 231 11.31 -3.46 12.25
C ALA A 231 11.88 -4.66 11.49
N ASP A 232 11.85 -4.63 10.15
CA ASP A 232 12.47 -5.64 9.30
C ASP A 232 13.94 -5.34 9.00
N ARG A 233 14.79 -5.50 10.02
CA ARG A 233 16.26 -5.33 9.92
C ARG A 233 16.96 -6.32 8.96
N GLY A 234 16.21 -7.20 8.30
CA GLY A 234 16.72 -8.25 7.41
C GLY A 234 16.45 -8.04 5.92
N GLU A 235 15.42 -7.27 5.55
CA GLU A 235 15.12 -6.95 4.16
C GLU A 235 15.64 -5.56 3.80
N VAL A 236 16.21 -5.42 2.61
CA VAL A 236 16.58 -4.08 2.11
C VAL A 236 15.28 -3.40 1.70
N PRO A 237 14.87 -2.31 2.38
CA PRO A 237 13.54 -1.77 2.16
C PRO A 237 13.38 -1.36 0.70
N ALA A 238 12.32 -1.88 0.08
CA ALA A 238 11.88 -1.40 -1.21
C ALA A 238 11.57 0.11 -1.12
N GLY A 239 11.66 0.79 -2.26
CA GLY A 239 11.14 2.17 -2.31
C GLY A 239 9.64 2.19 -2.01
N GLY A 240 9.14 3.28 -1.46
CA GLY A 240 7.75 3.41 -1.03
C GLY A 240 7.40 4.86 -0.68
N VAL A 241 6.17 5.10 -0.27
CA VAL A 241 5.72 6.44 0.12
C VAL A 241 6.09 6.71 1.58
N CYS A 242 6.74 7.84 1.86
CA CYS A 242 6.98 8.32 3.21
C CYS A 242 5.94 9.40 3.55
N LEU A 243 5.31 9.23 4.71
CA LEU A 243 4.43 10.22 5.33
C LEU A 243 5.17 10.85 6.51
N THR A 244 5.36 12.16 6.45
CA THR A 244 6.00 12.93 7.52
C THR A 244 5.01 13.95 8.06
N PRO A 245 4.76 13.99 9.38
CA PRO A 245 3.86 14.98 9.93
C PRO A 245 4.47 16.37 9.78
N GLU A 246 3.63 17.36 9.45
CA GLU A 246 4.03 18.76 9.36
C GLU A 246 3.10 19.62 10.23
N PRO A 247 3.37 19.66 11.56
CA PRO A 247 2.46 20.24 12.55
C PRO A 247 2.24 21.75 12.36
N LEU A 248 3.23 22.47 11.79
CA LEU A 248 3.10 23.92 11.59
C LEU A 248 2.00 24.26 10.58
N TYR A 249 1.72 23.35 9.65
CA TYR A 249 0.71 23.50 8.62
C TYR A 249 -0.51 22.60 8.87
N GLY A 250 -0.51 21.81 9.96
CA GLY A 250 -1.58 20.88 10.30
C GLY A 250 -1.80 19.83 9.19
N GLY A 251 -0.71 19.32 8.62
CA GLY A 251 -0.76 18.48 7.44
C GLY A 251 0.30 17.38 7.42
N ILE A 252 0.39 16.73 6.26
CA ILE A 252 1.25 15.57 6.01
C ILE A 252 2.06 15.85 4.76
N LEU A 253 3.38 15.83 4.89
CA LEU A 253 4.27 15.79 3.75
C LEU A 253 4.30 14.37 3.21
N VAL A 254 3.97 14.22 1.93
CA VAL A 254 3.93 12.94 1.24
C VAL A 254 5.07 12.92 0.23
N SER A 255 6.04 12.04 0.40
CA SER A 255 7.19 11.95 -0.50
C SER A 255 7.47 10.53 -0.93
N TRP A 256 8.15 10.35 -2.05
CA TRP A 256 8.63 9.04 -2.45
C TRP A 256 10.02 8.77 -1.86
N ARG A 257 10.20 7.65 -1.17
CA ARG A 257 11.52 7.15 -0.81
C ARG A 257 11.96 6.12 -1.85
N GLN A 258 13.02 6.45 -2.58
CA GLN A 258 13.62 5.50 -3.51
C GLN A 258 14.44 4.44 -2.77
N HIS A 259 14.63 3.28 -3.42
CA HIS A 259 15.54 2.26 -2.94
C HIS A 259 16.96 2.84 -2.76
N ASP A 260 17.64 2.43 -1.68
CA ASP A 260 19.02 2.83 -1.36
C ASP A 260 20.05 2.65 -2.49
N ARG A 261 19.86 1.69 -3.42
CA ARG A 261 20.73 1.57 -4.59
C ARG A 261 20.70 2.81 -5.49
N MET A 262 19.58 3.52 -5.50
CA MET A 262 19.42 4.77 -6.23
C MET A 262 19.75 5.98 -5.35
N ALA A 263 19.14 6.10 -4.18
CA ALA A 263 19.27 7.30 -3.37
C ALA A 263 20.59 7.40 -2.57
N VAL A 264 21.11 6.27 -2.06
CA VAL A 264 22.33 6.25 -1.21
C VAL A 264 23.56 5.90 -2.04
N GLN A 265 23.48 4.81 -2.79
CA GLN A 265 24.60 4.30 -3.58
C GLN A 265 24.75 5.04 -4.91
N GLN A 266 23.71 5.74 -5.36
CA GLN A 266 23.69 6.49 -6.62
C GLN A 266 24.27 5.71 -7.80
N VAL A 267 23.92 4.43 -7.92
CA VAL A 267 24.46 3.52 -8.96
C VAL A 267 24.19 4.04 -10.38
N ARG A 268 23.16 4.88 -10.53
CA ARG A 268 22.79 5.53 -11.79
C ARG A 268 23.09 7.04 -11.83
N GLY A 269 23.76 7.57 -10.81
CA GLY A 269 24.15 8.97 -10.67
C GLY A 269 23.07 9.87 -10.04
N ALA A 270 23.53 10.94 -9.38
CA ALA A 270 22.70 11.89 -8.63
C ALA A 270 21.64 12.62 -9.50
N ALA A 271 21.94 12.86 -10.77
CA ALA A 271 21.01 13.53 -11.67
C ALA A 271 19.76 12.68 -11.95
N LEU A 272 19.93 11.35 -12.14
CA LEU A 272 18.79 10.45 -12.35
C LEU A 272 17.97 10.30 -11.06
N ASP A 273 18.65 10.13 -9.93
CA ASP A 273 18.05 10.11 -8.58
C ASP A 273 17.13 11.33 -8.37
N THR A 274 17.63 12.54 -8.60
CA THR A 274 16.85 13.79 -8.51
C THR A 274 15.67 13.82 -9.50
N SER A 275 15.87 13.34 -10.73
CA SER A 275 14.82 13.33 -11.75
C SER A 275 13.69 12.37 -11.40
N VAL A 276 14.02 11.17 -10.92
CA VAL A 276 13.03 10.18 -10.47
C VAL A 276 12.29 10.72 -9.25
N GLN A 277 13.00 11.36 -8.31
CA GLN A 277 12.38 11.94 -7.11
C GLN A 277 11.30 12.97 -7.47
N ARG A 278 11.64 13.90 -8.37
CA ARG A 278 10.70 14.92 -8.85
C ARG A 278 9.50 14.30 -9.56
N THR A 279 9.75 13.31 -10.43
CA THR A 279 8.70 12.62 -11.19
C THR A 279 7.72 11.90 -10.25
N MET A 280 8.24 11.21 -9.23
CA MET A 280 7.42 10.50 -8.25
C MET A 280 6.63 11.46 -7.37
N ASN A 281 7.23 12.55 -6.89
CA ASN A 281 6.52 13.57 -6.12
C ASN A 281 5.38 14.21 -6.94
N GLN A 282 5.63 14.53 -8.22
CA GLN A 282 4.57 15.05 -9.12
C GLN A 282 3.44 14.05 -9.33
N THR A 283 3.78 12.76 -9.45
CA THR A 283 2.78 11.69 -9.57
C THR A 283 1.93 11.58 -8.31
N LEU A 284 2.56 11.63 -7.13
CA LEU A 284 1.87 11.61 -5.83
C LEU A 284 0.93 12.82 -5.70
N THR A 285 1.39 14.02 -6.07
CA THR A 285 0.55 15.23 -6.09
C THR A 285 -0.70 15.04 -6.96
N ALA A 286 -0.52 14.58 -8.20
CA ALA A 286 -1.65 14.38 -9.12
C ALA A 286 -2.64 13.32 -8.62
N LEU A 287 -2.12 12.22 -8.07
CA LEU A 287 -2.92 11.14 -7.51
C LEU A 287 -3.76 11.64 -6.32
N LEU A 288 -3.14 12.30 -5.35
CA LEU A 288 -3.82 12.78 -4.15
C LEU A 288 -4.91 13.81 -4.48
N VAL A 289 -4.66 14.71 -5.46
CA VAL A 289 -5.69 15.63 -5.97
C VAL A 289 -6.86 14.86 -6.60
N GLN A 290 -6.59 13.78 -7.34
CA GLN A 290 -7.64 12.95 -7.95
C GLN A 290 -8.47 12.18 -6.91
N PHE A 291 -7.88 11.80 -5.78
CA PHE A 291 -8.60 11.26 -4.62
C PHE A 291 -9.36 12.32 -3.81
N GLY A 292 -9.24 13.61 -4.18
CA GLY A 292 -10.00 14.71 -3.57
C GLY A 292 -9.32 15.42 -2.40
N PHE A 293 -8.03 15.14 -2.15
CA PHE A 293 -7.26 15.82 -1.10
C PHE A 293 -6.91 17.26 -1.48
N VAL A 294 -6.78 18.11 -0.46
CA VAL A 294 -6.21 19.47 -0.61
C VAL A 294 -4.69 19.36 -0.53
N VAL A 295 -4.03 19.61 -1.67
CA VAL A 295 -2.59 19.44 -1.82
C VAL A 295 -1.94 20.77 -2.19
N GLU A 296 -0.92 21.15 -1.44
CA GLU A 296 -0.03 22.27 -1.74
C GLU A 296 1.37 21.75 -2.09
N GLU A 297 2.08 22.42 -2.99
CA GLU A 297 3.48 22.10 -3.25
C GLU A 297 4.36 22.69 -2.13
N PHE A 298 5.23 21.85 -1.56
CA PHE A 298 6.11 22.21 -0.47
C PHE A 298 7.59 21.95 -0.81
N GLY A 299 8.42 22.96 -0.54
CA GLY A 299 9.87 22.91 -0.74
C GLY A 299 10.32 22.85 -2.21
N GLU A 300 11.64 22.92 -2.43
CA GLU A 300 12.23 22.99 -3.78
C GLU A 300 12.08 21.71 -4.61
N ALA A 301 11.85 20.57 -3.93
CA ALA A 301 11.63 19.27 -4.57
C ALA A 301 10.17 19.02 -4.96
N GLY A 302 9.26 19.97 -4.66
CA GLY A 302 7.82 19.86 -4.97
C GLY A 302 7.14 18.72 -4.21
N CYS A 303 7.43 18.57 -2.91
CA CYS A 303 6.80 17.56 -2.08
C CYS A 303 5.33 17.94 -1.85
N PRO A 304 4.35 17.07 -2.11
CA PRO A 304 2.96 17.36 -1.76
C PRO A 304 2.76 17.45 -0.25
N LEU A 305 2.22 18.59 0.20
CA LEU A 305 1.69 18.80 1.54
C LEU A 305 0.16 18.61 1.48
N VAL A 306 -0.33 17.56 2.12
CA VAL A 306 -1.76 17.31 2.27
C VAL A 306 -2.24 17.94 3.56
N THR A 307 -3.27 18.77 3.51
CA THR A 307 -3.86 19.37 4.71
C THR A 307 -5.29 18.87 4.90
N ALA A 308 -5.72 18.75 6.15
CA ALA A 308 -7.11 18.44 6.44
C ALA A 308 -7.98 19.55 5.87
N ILE A 309 -9.04 19.19 5.13
CA ILE A 309 -10.04 20.17 4.71
C ILE A 309 -10.54 20.85 5.99
N ARG A 310 -10.35 22.17 6.11
CA ARG A 310 -11.06 22.94 7.15
C ARG A 310 -12.55 22.79 6.86
N SER A 311 -13.20 21.87 7.56
CA SER A 311 -14.64 21.95 7.80
C SER A 311 -14.86 23.19 8.65
N SER A 312 -15.04 24.34 8.00
CA SER A 312 -15.57 25.52 8.65
C SER A 312 -17.09 25.35 8.69
N PRO A 313 -17.75 25.13 9.84
CA PRO A 313 -19.13 25.53 9.96
C PRO A 313 -19.12 27.06 10.03
N SER A 314 -19.25 27.73 8.89
CA SER A 314 -19.59 29.15 8.90
C SER A 314 -21.05 29.25 9.36
N ALA A 315 -21.21 29.79 10.56
CA ALA A 315 -22.49 30.13 11.15
C ALA A 315 -23.36 30.94 10.17
N VAL A 316 -24.63 30.54 10.08
CA VAL A 316 -25.78 31.43 9.88
C VAL A 316 -26.83 31.05 10.90
#